data_AF-A0A3L8RG08-F1
#
_entry.id   AF-A0A3L8RG08-F1
#
_cell.length_a   1.000
_cell.length_b   1.000
_cell.length_c   1.000
_cell.angle_alpha   90.00
_cell.angle_beta   90.00
_cell.angle_gamma   90.00
#
_symmetry.space_group_name_H-M   'P 1'
#
loop_
_entity.id
_entity.type
_entity.pdbx_description
1 polymer ?
#
loop_
_entity_poly.entity_id
_entity_poly.type
_entity_poly.pdbx_seq_one_letter_code
_entity_poly.pdbx_strand_id
1 'polypeptide(L)'
;METASAIELVEDVIYKPGWTFTARDHTKRFESTIVVRVNYPARNSNRDQAETGYPQEITTYAEFPLVVNDYTDEDLYAALLETIMSIEEHEAREFLRVQPTNWAPFHPHRATGMRRWAARSDKPDLMDDLQFGIA
;
A
#
# COMPACT_ATOMS: atom_id res chain seq x y z
N MET A 1 15.48 -13.17 10.04
CA MET A 1 14.52 -14.29 10.17
C MET A 1 14.51 -15.15 8.92
N GLU A 2 14.23 -16.46 9.07
CA GLU A 2 13.96 -17.37 7.95
C GLU A 2 12.67 -16.99 7.21
N THR A 3 12.64 -17.13 5.87
CA THR A 3 11.49 -16.70 5.06
C THR A 3 10.20 -17.46 5.40
N ALA A 4 10.30 -18.75 5.71
CA ALA A 4 9.16 -19.56 6.11
C ALA A 4 8.51 -19.04 7.40
N SER A 5 9.32 -18.74 8.42
CA SER A 5 8.82 -18.16 9.69
C SER A 5 8.19 -16.77 9.47
N ALA A 6 8.79 -15.94 8.62
CA ALA A 6 8.24 -14.63 8.31
C ALA A 6 6.87 -14.72 7.61
N ILE A 7 6.67 -15.71 6.72
CA ILE A 7 5.39 -15.95 6.06
C ILE A 7 4.32 -16.34 7.09
N GLU A 8 4.62 -17.29 7.97
CA GLU A 8 3.69 -17.72 9.03
C GLU A 8 3.29 -16.54 9.93
N LEU A 9 4.26 -15.74 10.39
CA LEU A 9 4.00 -14.57 11.23
C LEU A 9 3.13 -13.52 10.51
N VAL A 10 3.31 -13.30 9.21
CA VAL A 10 2.46 -12.37 8.44
C VAL A 10 1.04 -12.89 8.30
N GLU A 11 0.86 -14.19 8.05
CA GLU A 11 -0.45 -14.82 7.86
C GLU A 11 -1.28 -14.88 9.16
N ASP A 12 -0.62 -14.87 10.32
CA ASP A 12 -1.26 -14.84 11.64
C ASP A 12 -1.76 -13.44 12.06
N VAL A 13 -1.44 -12.38 11.31
CA VAL A 13 -1.82 -11.01 11.67
C VAL A 13 -3.31 -10.75 11.46
N ILE A 14 -3.95 -10.27 12.52
CA ILE A 14 -5.32 -9.73 12.49
C ILE A 14 -5.25 -8.20 12.64
N TYR A 15 -5.97 -7.50 11.78
CA TYR A 15 -6.06 -6.04 11.81
C TYR A 15 -7.53 -5.55 11.74
N LYS A 16 -7.82 -4.56 10.90
CA LYS A 16 -9.17 -4.01 10.70
C LYS A 16 -10.07 -5.00 9.94
N PRO A 17 -11.41 -4.90 10.09
CA PRO A 17 -12.34 -5.68 9.29
C PRO A 17 -12.10 -5.56 7.79
N GLY A 18 -12.10 -6.70 7.09
CA GLY A 18 -11.92 -6.78 5.64
C GLY A 18 -10.46 -6.74 5.17
N TRP A 19 -9.50 -6.45 6.04
CA TRP A 19 -8.08 -6.51 5.71
C TRP A 19 -7.54 -7.91 5.92
N THR A 20 -6.83 -8.44 4.93
CA THR A 20 -6.14 -9.75 5.02
C THR A 20 -4.72 -9.66 4.51
N PHE A 21 -3.84 -10.41 5.17
CA PHE A 21 -2.42 -10.47 4.86
C PHE A 21 -2.07 -11.87 4.38
N THR A 22 -1.36 -11.96 3.26
CA THR A 22 -0.74 -13.19 2.81
C THR A 22 0.69 -12.91 2.41
N ALA A 23 1.56 -13.91 2.48
CA ALA A 23 2.95 -13.74 2.08
C ALA A 23 3.41 -14.91 1.21
N ARG A 24 4.39 -14.63 0.33
CA ARG A 24 5.02 -15.66 -0.49
C ARG A 24 6.52 -15.48 -0.55
N ASP A 25 7.22 -16.60 -0.62
CA ASP A 25 8.67 -16.63 -0.81
C ASP A 25 9.06 -15.94 -2.12
N HIS A 26 10.05 -15.06 -2.07
CA HIS A 26 10.62 -14.36 -3.21
C HIS A 26 12.15 -14.49 -3.33
N THR A 27 12.74 -15.45 -2.60
CA THR A 27 14.18 -15.73 -2.55
C THR A 27 14.79 -16.02 -3.91
N LYS A 28 14.00 -16.57 -4.85
CA LYS A 28 14.43 -16.85 -6.23
C LYS A 28 14.77 -15.60 -7.04
N ARG A 29 14.30 -14.42 -6.62
CA ARG A 29 14.58 -13.14 -7.29
C ARG A 29 15.49 -12.25 -6.44
N PHE A 30 15.28 -12.22 -5.14
CA PHE A 30 16.05 -11.44 -4.18
C PHE A 30 16.26 -12.24 -2.91
N GLU A 31 17.50 -12.33 -2.43
CA GLU A 31 17.87 -13.10 -1.24
C GLU A 31 17.05 -12.69 -0.01
N SER A 32 16.65 -13.67 0.80
CA SER A 32 15.90 -13.48 2.05
C SER A 32 14.70 -12.53 1.94
N THR A 33 13.99 -12.57 0.81
CA THR A 33 12.86 -11.67 0.53
C THR A 33 11.54 -12.44 0.50
N ILE A 34 10.51 -11.87 1.13
CA ILE A 34 9.11 -12.28 0.96
C ILE A 34 8.35 -11.17 0.23
N VAL A 35 7.25 -11.51 -0.44
CA VAL A 35 6.28 -10.53 -0.92
C VAL A 35 5.04 -10.63 -0.07
N VAL A 36 4.72 -9.56 0.66
CA VAL A 36 3.50 -9.42 1.45
C VAL A 36 2.42 -8.83 0.57
N ARG A 37 1.29 -9.52 0.45
CA ARG A 37 0.09 -9.02 -0.20
C ARG A 37 -0.93 -8.65 0.87
N VAL A 38 -1.42 -7.41 0.78
CA VAL A 38 -2.50 -6.91 1.63
C VAL A 38 -3.74 -6.77 0.76
N ASN A 39 -4.82 -7.50 1.06
CA ASN A 39 -6.12 -7.26 0.44
C ASN A 39 -6.96 -6.44 1.41
N TYR A 40 -7.68 -5.43 0.91
CA TYR A 40 -8.41 -4.51 1.76
C TYR A 40 -9.65 -3.91 1.06
N PRO A 41 -10.67 -3.51 1.83
CA PRO A 41 -11.78 -2.73 1.29
C PRO A 41 -11.31 -1.30 1.01
N ALA A 42 -11.65 -0.79 -0.18
CA ALA A 42 -11.41 0.58 -0.60
C ALA A 42 -12.68 1.17 -1.22
N ARG A 43 -12.70 2.49 -1.41
CA ARG A 43 -13.74 3.11 -2.23
C ARG A 43 -13.27 3.17 -3.68
N ASN A 44 -14.19 3.12 -4.63
CA ASN A 44 -13.83 3.31 -6.03
C ASN A 44 -13.43 4.78 -6.25
N SER A 45 -12.15 5.04 -6.49
CA SER A 45 -11.58 6.38 -6.65
C SER A 45 -11.73 6.96 -8.06
N ASN A 46 -12.47 6.29 -8.94
CA ASN A 46 -12.79 6.77 -10.28
C ASN A 46 -13.26 8.22 -10.24
N ARG A 47 -12.67 9.04 -11.12
CA ARG A 47 -12.87 10.49 -11.14
C ARG A 47 -14.34 10.88 -11.21
N ASP A 48 -15.14 10.11 -11.95
CA ASP A 48 -16.57 10.38 -12.15
C ASP A 48 -17.38 10.26 -10.84
N GLN A 49 -16.85 9.55 -9.84
CA GLN A 49 -17.45 9.47 -8.50
C GLN A 49 -17.03 10.61 -7.56
N ALA A 50 -16.06 11.43 -7.96
CA ALA A 50 -15.56 12.52 -7.11
C ALA A 50 -16.62 13.62 -6.89
N GLU A 51 -17.57 13.78 -7.82
CA GLU A 51 -18.67 14.73 -7.69
C GLU A 51 -19.69 14.32 -6.62
N THR A 52 -19.84 13.02 -6.38
CA THR A 52 -20.83 12.45 -5.45
C THR A 52 -20.22 11.88 -4.17
N GLY A 53 -18.90 11.93 -4.02
CA GLY A 53 -18.21 11.53 -2.79
C GLY A 53 -17.89 10.04 -2.66
N TYR A 54 -17.64 9.35 -3.79
CA TYR A 54 -17.17 7.96 -3.83
C TYR A 54 -18.07 6.96 -3.08
N PRO A 55 -19.33 6.75 -3.53
CA PRO A 55 -20.30 5.90 -2.84
C PRO A 55 -20.05 4.40 -2.99
N GLN A 56 -19.26 3.97 -3.98
CA GLN A 56 -19.04 2.56 -4.26
C GLN A 56 -17.84 2.02 -3.45
N GLU A 57 -18.03 0.90 -2.78
CA GLU A 57 -16.95 0.11 -2.17
C GLU A 57 -16.51 -1.02 -3.11
N ILE A 58 -15.21 -1.31 -3.07
CA ILE A 58 -14.53 -2.36 -3.84
C ILE A 58 -13.54 -3.09 -2.93
N THR A 59 -13.07 -4.25 -3.36
CA THR A 59 -11.92 -4.93 -2.74
C THR A 59 -10.74 -4.81 -3.68
N THR A 60 -9.60 -4.36 -3.15
CA THR A 60 -8.36 -4.22 -3.90
C THR A 60 -7.19 -4.85 -3.13
N TYR A 61 -5.99 -4.76 -3.67
CA TYR A 61 -4.78 -5.27 -3.05
C TYR A 61 -3.53 -4.44 -3.39
N ALA A 62 -2.52 -4.56 -2.54
CA ALA A 62 -1.17 -4.05 -2.77
C ALA A 62 -0.12 -5.10 -2.37
N GLU A 63 1.02 -5.12 -3.06
CA GLU A 63 2.11 -6.09 -2.83
C GLU A 63 3.43 -5.40 -2.52
N PHE A 64 4.05 -5.77 -1.39
CA PHE A 64 5.26 -5.15 -0.86
C PHE A 64 6.36 -6.21 -0.69
N PRO A 65 7.51 -6.05 -1.36
CA PRO A 65 8.67 -6.91 -1.10
C PRO A 65 9.35 -6.49 0.22
N LEU A 66 9.53 -7.43 1.14
CA LEU A 66 10.24 -7.23 2.40
C LEU A 66 11.47 -8.15 2.47
N VAL A 67 12.64 -7.57 2.73
CA VAL A 67 13.88 -8.31 2.99
C VAL A 67 13.94 -8.63 4.48
N VAL A 68 13.83 -9.90 4.86
CA VAL A 68 13.58 -10.34 6.25
C VAL A 68 14.81 -10.93 6.94
N ASN A 69 15.98 -10.93 6.28
CA ASN A 69 17.19 -11.62 6.78
C ASN A 69 17.55 -11.24 8.23
N ASP A 70 17.51 -9.94 8.52
CA ASP A 70 17.94 -9.38 9.81
C ASP A 70 16.77 -8.98 10.71
N TYR A 71 15.54 -9.33 10.32
CA TYR A 71 14.36 -8.98 11.10
C TYR A 71 14.24 -9.88 12.32
N THR A 72 13.91 -9.26 13.45
CA THR A 72 13.17 -9.88 14.56
C THR A 72 11.68 -9.89 14.25
N ASP A 73 10.88 -10.55 15.09
CA ASP A 73 9.41 -10.50 14.99
C ASP A 73 8.90 -9.05 15.09
N GLU A 74 9.48 -8.24 15.98
CA GLU A 74 9.12 -6.83 16.16
C GLU A 74 9.43 -5.99 14.90
N ASP A 75 10.60 -6.23 14.27
CA ASP A 75 10.97 -5.54 13.02
C ASP A 75 10.02 -5.89 11.88
N LEU A 76 9.60 -7.16 11.79
CA LEU A 76 8.63 -7.60 10.79
C LEU A 76 7.27 -6.92 10.98
N TYR A 77 6.77 -6.82 12.22
CA TYR A 77 5.51 -6.13 12.50
C TYR A 77 5.61 -4.61 12.30
N ALA A 78 6.77 -4.01 12.58
CA ALA A 78 7.02 -2.60 12.28
C ALA A 78 6.97 -2.36 10.76
N ALA A 79 7.65 -3.18 9.96
CA ALA A 79 7.62 -3.10 8.49
C ALA A 79 6.20 -3.35 7.93
N LEU A 80 5.42 -4.25 8.55
CA LEU A 80 4.03 -4.47 8.17
C LEU A 80 3.15 -3.25 8.49
N LEU A 81 3.38 -2.60 9.62
CA LEU A 81 2.68 -1.35 9.97
C LEU A 81 3.02 -0.24 8.99
N GLU A 82 4.29 -0.10 8.59
CA GLU A 82 4.72 0.86 7.56
C GLU A 82 4.04 0.59 6.21
N THR A 83 3.91 -0.69 5.84
CA THR A 83 3.17 -1.12 4.65
C THR A 83 1.71 -0.68 4.71
N ILE A 84 1.04 -0.88 5.84
CA ILE A 84 -0.35 -0.43 6.06
C ILE A 84 -0.45 1.09 5.95
N MET A 85 0.47 1.83 6.58
CA MET A 85 0.48 3.30 6.49
C MET A 85 0.69 3.78 5.07
N SER A 86 1.52 3.10 4.28
CA SER A 86 1.72 3.40 2.87
C SER A 86 0.43 3.23 2.07
N ILE A 87 -0.34 2.17 2.35
CA ILE A 87 -1.65 1.95 1.73
C ILE A 87 -2.62 3.08 2.08
N GLU A 88 -2.77 3.38 3.37
CA GLU A 88 -3.69 4.42 3.84
C GLU A 88 -3.31 5.81 3.27
N GLU A 89 -2.02 6.10 3.15
CA GLU A 89 -1.51 7.32 2.51
C GLU A 89 -1.88 7.38 1.02
N HIS A 90 -1.65 6.28 0.29
CA HIS A 90 -2.01 6.15 -1.12
C HIS A 90 -3.51 6.41 -1.32
N GLU A 91 -4.37 5.73 -0.56
CA GLU A 91 -5.83 5.91 -0.60
C GLU A 91 -6.23 7.36 -0.28
N ALA A 92 -5.69 7.95 0.80
CA ALA A 92 -5.98 9.34 1.16
C ALA A 92 -5.65 10.30 0.01
N ARG A 93 -4.54 10.08 -0.69
CA ARG A 93 -4.13 10.87 -1.86
C ARG A 93 -5.00 10.61 -3.08
N GLU A 94 -5.53 9.39 -3.24
CA GLU A 94 -6.52 9.07 -4.26
C GLU A 94 -7.83 9.83 -4.06
N PHE A 95 -8.30 10.04 -2.82
CA PHE A 95 -9.59 10.71 -2.58
C PHE A 95 -9.50 12.21 -2.36
N LEU A 96 -8.34 12.76 -1.99
CA LEU A 96 -8.19 14.19 -1.74
C LEU A 96 -8.51 15.01 -3.00
N ARG A 97 -9.53 15.85 -2.90
CA ARG A 97 -9.99 16.75 -3.96
C ARG A 97 -10.17 18.17 -3.42
N VAL A 98 -9.81 19.14 -4.25
CA VAL A 98 -9.97 20.57 -3.96
C VAL A 98 -11.07 21.14 -4.86
N GLN A 99 -12.11 21.68 -4.22
CA GLN A 99 -13.21 22.38 -4.89
C GLN A 99 -12.77 23.74 -5.45
N PRO A 100 -13.43 24.27 -6.50
CA PRO A 100 -14.63 23.73 -7.18
C PRO A 100 -14.31 22.75 -8.32
N THR A 101 -13.05 22.59 -8.71
CA THR A 101 -12.68 21.85 -9.94
C THR A 101 -12.42 20.37 -9.71
N ASN A 102 -12.60 19.88 -8.47
CA ASN A 102 -12.15 18.55 -8.04
C ASN A 102 -10.68 18.31 -8.37
N TRP A 103 -9.83 19.33 -8.14
CA TRP A 103 -8.41 19.21 -8.41
C TRP A 103 -7.77 18.21 -7.44
N ALA A 104 -7.00 17.27 -7.98
CA ALA A 104 -6.31 16.22 -7.22
C ALA A 104 -4.80 16.48 -7.24
N PRO A 105 -4.25 17.25 -6.28
CA PRO A 105 -2.90 17.76 -6.36
C PRO A 105 -1.81 16.70 -6.17
N PHE A 106 -2.10 15.62 -5.43
CA PHE A 106 -1.14 14.56 -5.04
C PHE A 106 -1.57 13.16 -5.48
N HIS A 107 -2.51 13.06 -6.42
CA HIS A 107 -3.05 11.77 -6.86
C HIS A 107 -1.93 10.82 -7.29
N PRO A 108 -1.81 9.62 -6.68
CA PRO A 108 -0.69 8.70 -6.92
C PRO A 108 -0.59 8.20 -8.36
N HIS A 109 -1.71 8.15 -9.09
CA HIS A 109 -1.69 7.71 -10.50
C HIS A 109 -1.39 8.82 -11.51
N ARG A 110 -1.09 10.04 -11.05
CA ARG A 110 -0.74 11.16 -11.92
C ARG A 110 0.73 11.51 -11.73
N ALA A 111 1.50 11.55 -12.82
CA ALA A 111 2.91 11.93 -12.78
C ALA A 111 3.18 13.26 -12.05
N THR A 112 2.31 14.25 -12.23
CA THR A 112 2.40 15.53 -11.49
C THR A 112 2.07 15.39 -10.01
N GLY A 113 1.14 14.48 -9.67
CA GLY A 113 0.75 14.20 -8.29
C GLY A 113 1.87 13.50 -7.54
N MET A 114 2.44 12.43 -8.10
CA MET A 114 3.59 11.72 -7.53
C MET A 114 4.78 12.66 -7.31
N ARG A 115 5.16 13.46 -8.30
CA ARG A 115 6.27 14.44 -8.17
C ARG A 115 6.03 15.46 -7.06
N ARG A 116 4.80 15.96 -6.93
CA ARG A 116 4.47 16.95 -5.88
C ARG A 116 4.45 16.33 -4.50
N TRP A 117 4.10 15.05 -4.39
CA TRP A 117 4.15 14.31 -3.14
C TRP A 117 5.59 14.04 -2.72
N ALA A 118 6.39 13.45 -3.62
CA ALA A 118 7.81 13.18 -3.41
C ALA A 118 8.65 14.42 -3.08
N ALA A 119 8.25 15.61 -3.56
CA ALA A 119 8.92 16.87 -3.20
C ALA A 119 8.66 17.33 -1.75
N ARG A 120 7.77 16.66 -1.02
CA ARG A 120 7.39 16.99 0.36
C ARG A 120 7.61 15.87 1.34
N SER A 121 7.51 14.62 0.89
CA SER A 121 7.91 13.48 1.68
C SER A 121 9.43 13.35 1.62
N ASP A 122 10.07 12.93 2.72
CA ASP A 122 11.45 12.43 2.68
C ASP A 122 11.55 11.04 1.99
N LYS A 123 10.54 10.69 1.19
CA LYS A 123 10.42 9.46 0.40
C LYS A 123 10.64 9.80 -1.07
N PRO A 124 11.88 9.69 -1.58
CA PRO A 124 12.19 9.98 -2.97
C PRO A 124 11.65 8.92 -3.94
N ASP A 125 11.16 7.78 -3.42
CA ASP A 125 10.81 6.65 -4.25
C ASP A 125 9.37 6.75 -4.80
N LEU A 126 9.28 7.00 -6.10
CA LEU A 126 8.00 7.00 -6.84
C LEU A 126 7.48 5.56 -7.04
N MET A 127 8.26 4.54 -6.67
CA MET A 127 7.92 3.13 -6.85
C MET A 127 6.91 2.62 -5.83
N ASP A 128 6.75 3.29 -4.68
CA ASP A 128 5.74 2.92 -3.67
C ASP A 128 4.33 2.97 -4.27
N ASP A 129 4.03 4.01 -5.05
CA ASP A 129 2.74 4.16 -5.75
C ASP A 129 2.52 3.10 -6.85
N LEU A 130 3.57 2.41 -7.31
CA LEU A 130 3.49 1.36 -8.34
C LEU A 130 3.22 -0.03 -7.76
N GLN A 131 3.23 -0.17 -6.44
CA GLN A 131 2.98 -1.44 -5.73
C GLN A 131 1.47 -1.72 -5.55
N PHE A 132 0.63 -0.77 -5.95
CA PHE A 132 -0.83 -0.83 -5.83
C PHE A 132 -1.47 -1.44 -7.09
N GLY A 133 -2.41 -2.37 -6.89
CA GLY A 133 -3.24 -2.89 -7.97
C GLY A 133 -4.13 -1.80 -8.58
N ILE A 134 -4.67 -2.05 -9.77
CA ILE A 134 -5.65 -1.14 -10.37
C ILE A 134 -6.95 -1.24 -9.57
N ALA A 135 -7.33 -0.15 -8.91
CA ALA A 135 -8.64 0.02 -8.26
C ALA A 135 -9.76 0.31 -9.28
#